data_AF-A0A562RUM7-F1
#
_entry.id   AF-A0A562RUM7-F1
#
_cell.length_a   1.000
_cell.length_b   1.000
_cell.length_c   1.000
_cell.angle_alpha   90.00
_cell.angle_beta   90.00
_cell.angle_gamma   90.00
#
_symmetry.space_group_name_H-M   'P 1'
#
loop_
_entity.id
_entity.type
_entity.pdbx_description
1 polymer ?
#
loop_
_entity_poly.entity_id
_entity_poly.type
_entity_poly.pdbx_seq_one_letter_code
_entity_poly.pdbx_strand_id
1 'polypeptide(L)'
;MRRPALLTLLAATAAATLAFAVPSRAAEEAVVIPAPAVDAAPASGIQTAVVAGGCFWGVQGVFQHTAGVVNAVSGYAGGTKATADYQTVSGGRTGHAESVEIKYDPKKISYGKILQIYFSVVHDPTQLNRQGPDIGTQYRSAIFTTSDEQKKVAEAYIAQLNGAKVFGKAIVTKVGALEAFYPAEAYHQDYLTLHPNQPYIAYNDLPKVENLKKLFADNYIEKPTLVNASKATN
;
A
#
# COMPACT_ATOMS: atom_id res chain seq x y z
N MET A 1 -80.68 -7.32 14.06
CA MET A 1 -79.38 -7.95 14.39
C MET A 1 -78.29 -7.27 13.57
N ARG A 2 -77.30 -6.63 14.22
CA ARG A 2 -75.84 -6.61 13.89
C ARG A 2 -75.47 -6.74 12.39
N ARG A 3 -74.86 -5.81 11.67
CA ARG A 3 -73.57 -5.07 11.87
C ARG A 3 -73.36 -4.06 10.71
N PRO A 4 -72.63 -2.94 10.88
CA PRO A 4 -72.18 -2.10 9.79
C PRO A 4 -70.93 -2.70 9.12
N ALA A 5 -70.83 -2.62 7.78
CA ALA A 5 -69.64 -3.04 7.04
C ALA A 5 -68.63 -1.89 6.96
N LEU A 6 -67.38 -2.25 7.23
CA LEU A 6 -66.19 -1.43 7.43
C LEU A 6 -65.69 -0.81 6.11
N LEU A 7 -65.10 0.39 6.23
CA LEU A 7 -64.19 0.99 5.26
C LEU A 7 -63.03 0.04 4.90
N THR A 8 -62.58 0.10 3.65
CA THR A 8 -61.15 0.00 3.33
C THR A 8 -60.81 0.94 2.16
N LEU A 9 -60.29 2.12 2.52
CA LEU A 9 -59.54 2.99 1.62
C LEU A 9 -58.14 2.35 1.48
N LEU A 10 -57.79 1.82 0.30
CA LEU A 10 -56.40 1.47 0.00
C LEU A 10 -55.66 2.74 -0.43
N ALA A 11 -54.91 3.34 0.49
CA ALA A 11 -53.88 4.31 0.15
C ALA A 11 -52.60 3.55 -0.21
N ALA A 12 -52.23 3.57 -1.49
CA ALA A 12 -50.94 3.05 -1.95
C ALA A 12 -49.84 4.05 -1.60
N THR A 13 -49.06 3.77 -0.57
CA THR A 13 -47.83 4.51 -0.24
C THR A 13 -46.70 4.01 -1.15
N ALA A 14 -46.32 4.81 -2.13
CA ALA A 14 -45.08 4.63 -2.88
C ALA A 14 -43.88 4.95 -1.96
N ALA A 15 -43.17 3.93 -1.51
CA ALA A 15 -41.90 4.09 -0.82
C ALA A 15 -40.79 4.37 -1.85
N ALA A 16 -40.49 5.64 -2.08
CA ALA A 16 -39.28 6.04 -2.81
C ALA A 16 -38.06 5.73 -1.93
N THR A 17 -37.37 4.64 -2.21
CA THR A 17 -36.06 4.35 -1.60
C THR A 17 -35.04 5.31 -2.21
N LEU A 18 -34.80 6.44 -1.53
CA LEU A 18 -33.57 7.21 -1.73
C LEU A 18 -32.40 6.30 -1.36
N ALA A 19 -31.68 5.80 -2.38
CA ALA A 19 -30.37 5.21 -2.20
C ALA A 19 -29.45 6.33 -1.69
N PHE A 20 -29.32 6.44 -0.37
CA PHE A 20 -28.21 7.17 0.22
C PHE A 20 -26.95 6.47 -0.26
N ALA A 21 -26.22 7.11 -1.17
CA ALA A 21 -24.85 6.74 -1.49
C ALA A 21 -24.05 6.91 -0.20
N VAL A 22 -23.94 5.83 0.58
CA VAL A 22 -22.97 5.77 1.67
C VAL A 22 -21.61 5.95 0.99
N PRO A 23 -20.84 7.02 1.31
CA PRO A 23 -19.53 7.16 0.73
C PRO A 23 -18.74 5.91 1.09
N SER A 24 -18.28 5.18 0.07
CA SER A 24 -17.45 3.99 0.27
C SER A 24 -16.25 4.43 1.10
N ARG A 25 -16.22 4.07 2.38
CA ARG A 25 -15.05 4.30 3.21
C ARG A 25 -13.96 3.40 2.66
N ALA A 26 -12.80 3.99 2.38
CA ALA A 26 -11.60 3.22 2.07
C ALA A 26 -11.34 2.23 3.21
N ALA A 27 -10.83 1.04 2.90
CA ALA A 27 -10.42 0.08 3.93
C ALA A 27 -9.37 0.68 4.89
N GLU A 28 -8.66 1.71 4.43
CA GLU A 28 -7.57 2.36 5.12
C GLU A 28 -7.55 3.87 4.81
N GLU A 29 -7.64 4.70 5.83
CA GLU A 29 -7.55 6.16 5.69
C GLU A 29 -6.10 6.61 5.71
N ALA A 30 -5.71 7.44 4.73
CA ALA A 30 -4.38 8.01 4.72
C ALA A 30 -4.21 9.04 5.83
N VAL A 31 -3.01 9.09 6.42
CA VAL A 31 -2.69 9.96 7.55
C VAL A 31 -1.74 11.06 7.09
N VAL A 32 -2.09 12.32 7.34
CA VAL A 32 -1.17 13.45 7.11
C VAL A 32 -0.05 13.38 8.15
N ILE A 33 1.17 13.14 7.70
CA ILE A 33 2.35 12.97 8.56
C ILE A 33 3.47 13.96 8.18
N PRO A 34 4.30 14.40 9.15
CA PRO A 34 5.42 15.29 8.87
C PRO A 34 6.44 14.64 7.94
N ALA A 35 7.13 15.46 7.14
CA ALA A 35 8.27 14.99 6.35
C ALA A 35 9.40 14.49 7.28
N PRO A 36 10.20 13.49 6.86
CA PRO A 36 11.34 13.02 7.63
C PRO A 36 12.33 14.15 7.94
N ALA A 37 12.79 14.21 9.19
CA ALA A 37 13.81 15.17 9.63
C ALA A 37 15.23 14.80 9.15
N VAL A 38 15.43 13.53 8.80
CA VAL A 38 16.70 13.00 8.28
C VAL A 38 16.39 12.22 7.00
N ASP A 39 17.26 12.34 6.01
CA ASP A 39 17.15 11.61 4.75
C ASP A 39 18.49 10.96 4.39
N ALA A 40 18.47 10.04 3.43
CA ALA A 40 19.68 9.48 2.86
C ALA A 40 20.42 10.55 2.05
N ALA A 41 21.75 10.48 2.06
CA ALA A 41 22.59 11.37 1.30
C ALA A 41 22.27 11.28 -0.21
N PRO A 42 22.48 12.37 -0.96
CA PRO A 42 22.35 12.34 -2.41
C PRO A 42 23.24 11.25 -3.00
N ALA A 43 22.63 10.35 -3.77
CA ALA A 43 23.33 9.29 -4.49
C ALA A 43 23.28 9.52 -6.00
N SER A 44 24.25 8.96 -6.73
CA SER A 44 24.23 8.92 -8.19
C SER A 44 23.58 7.63 -8.69
N GLY A 45 22.94 7.69 -9.85
CA GLY A 45 22.25 6.55 -10.44
C GLY A 45 20.98 6.15 -9.70
N ILE A 46 20.33 5.11 -10.22
CA ILE A 46 19.08 4.58 -9.67
C ILE A 46 19.36 3.85 -8.36
N GLN A 47 18.54 4.14 -7.35
CA GLN A 47 18.60 3.54 -6.03
C GLN A 47 17.43 2.57 -5.82
N THR A 48 17.56 1.69 -4.83
CA THR A 48 16.55 0.65 -4.53
C THR A 48 16.07 0.77 -3.09
N ALA A 49 14.76 0.75 -2.89
CA ALA A 49 14.10 0.55 -1.59
C ALA A 49 13.20 -0.69 -1.67
N VAL A 50 13.13 -1.48 -0.59
CA VAL A 50 12.22 -2.64 -0.53
C VAL A 50 11.33 -2.52 0.71
N VAL A 51 10.01 -2.49 0.50
CA VAL A 51 9.01 -2.29 1.56
C VAL A 51 7.89 -3.32 1.46
N ALA A 52 7.30 -3.66 2.61
CA ALA A 52 6.11 -4.50 2.75
C ALA A 52 5.06 -3.78 3.60
N GLY A 53 3.80 -3.85 3.21
CA GLY A 53 2.73 -3.07 3.84
C GLY A 53 1.33 -3.64 3.61
N GLY A 54 1.20 -4.97 3.57
CA GLY A 54 -0.05 -5.64 3.19
C GLY A 54 0.04 -6.24 1.79
N CYS A 55 -1.10 -6.41 1.11
CA CYS A 55 -1.13 -6.91 -0.26
C CYS A 55 -0.26 -6.04 -1.18
N PHE A 56 0.70 -6.66 -1.87
CA PHE A 56 1.65 -5.94 -2.72
C PHE A 56 1.02 -5.24 -3.94
N TRP A 57 -0.23 -5.51 -4.30
CA TRP A 57 -0.89 -4.92 -5.46
C TRP A 57 -1.14 -3.43 -5.25
N GLY A 58 -1.68 -3.06 -4.09
CA GLY A 58 -1.83 -1.66 -3.70
C GLY A 58 -0.50 -0.96 -3.46
N VAL A 59 0.46 -1.65 -2.82
CA VAL A 59 1.81 -1.11 -2.60
C VAL A 59 2.48 -0.78 -3.93
N GLN A 60 2.45 -1.72 -4.89
CA GLN A 60 2.98 -1.52 -6.23
C GLN A 60 2.26 -0.37 -6.92
N GLY A 61 0.92 -0.38 -6.93
CA GLY A 61 0.14 0.68 -7.55
C GLY A 61 0.48 2.09 -7.06
N VAL A 62 0.63 2.29 -5.74
CA VAL A 62 1.06 3.58 -5.17
C VAL A 62 2.42 4.00 -5.73
N PHE A 63 3.41 3.11 -5.73
CA PHE A 63 4.75 3.47 -6.20
C PHE A 63 4.86 3.57 -7.73
N GLN A 64 4.01 2.86 -8.49
CA GLN A 64 3.90 3.05 -9.94
C GLN A 64 3.39 4.45 -10.31
N HIS A 65 2.55 5.04 -9.46
CA HIS A 65 2.03 6.39 -9.61
C HIS A 65 2.88 7.46 -8.90
N THR A 66 4.09 7.13 -8.42
CA THR A 66 4.97 8.08 -7.73
C THR A 66 6.03 8.66 -8.67
N ALA A 67 6.05 9.98 -8.84
CA ALA A 67 7.06 10.71 -9.60
C ALA A 67 8.47 10.44 -9.06
N GLY A 68 9.41 10.12 -9.96
CA GLY A 68 10.77 9.74 -9.60
C GLY A 68 10.99 8.24 -9.38
N VAL A 69 9.92 7.45 -9.22
CA VAL A 69 9.99 5.99 -9.29
C VAL A 69 10.07 5.55 -10.76
N VAL A 70 11.07 4.73 -11.07
CA VAL A 70 11.33 4.22 -12.43
C VAL A 70 10.93 2.75 -12.59
N ASN A 71 10.75 2.02 -11.50
CA ASN A 71 10.19 0.67 -11.50
C ASN A 71 9.66 0.31 -10.12
N ALA A 72 8.56 -0.42 -10.03
CA ALA A 72 8.02 -0.97 -8.79
C ALA A 72 7.60 -2.43 -9.03
N VAL A 73 8.35 -3.39 -8.49
CA VAL A 73 8.17 -4.82 -8.75
C VAL A 73 7.62 -5.51 -7.49
N SER A 74 6.49 -6.19 -7.62
CA SER A 74 5.93 -7.03 -6.55
C SER A 74 6.76 -8.30 -6.38
N GLY A 75 6.94 -8.74 -5.15
CA GLY A 75 7.74 -9.92 -4.82
C GLY A 75 7.71 -10.31 -3.36
N TYR A 76 8.66 -11.15 -2.98
CA TYR A 76 8.76 -11.76 -1.66
C TYR A 76 10.14 -11.46 -1.05
N ALA A 77 10.17 -11.01 0.21
CA ALA A 77 11.40 -10.76 0.95
C ALA A 77 11.31 -11.23 2.41
N GLY A 78 12.46 -11.59 2.99
CA GLY A 78 12.58 -12.04 4.39
C GLY A 78 12.44 -13.55 4.62
N GLY A 79 12.11 -14.33 3.59
CA GLY A 79 12.23 -15.80 3.58
C GLY A 79 13.29 -16.27 2.59
N THR A 80 13.26 -17.57 2.25
CA THR A 80 14.27 -18.19 1.37
C THR A 80 13.78 -18.36 -0.08
N LYS A 81 14.73 -18.46 -1.02
CA LYS A 81 14.43 -18.70 -2.46
C LYS A 81 13.54 -19.92 -2.70
N ALA A 82 13.74 -21.00 -1.93
CA ALA A 82 13.05 -22.27 -2.13
C ALA A 82 11.54 -22.21 -1.85
N THR A 83 11.08 -21.15 -1.19
CA THR A 83 9.67 -20.97 -0.77
C THR A 83 9.07 -19.67 -1.29
N ALA A 84 9.73 -19.04 -2.27
CA ALA A 84 9.36 -17.74 -2.83
C ALA A 84 8.42 -17.89 -4.04
N ASP A 85 7.27 -18.51 -3.82
CA ASP A 85 6.16 -18.62 -4.78
C ASP A 85 4.83 -18.30 -4.09
N TYR A 86 3.85 -17.83 -4.84
CA TYR A 86 2.62 -17.29 -4.26
C TYR A 86 1.87 -18.31 -3.40
N GLN A 87 1.76 -19.55 -3.88
CA GLN A 87 1.00 -20.60 -3.18
C GLN A 87 1.63 -20.93 -1.83
N THR A 88 2.96 -21.07 -1.80
CA THR A 88 3.69 -21.36 -0.57
C THR A 88 3.70 -20.16 0.38
N VAL A 89 3.91 -18.93 -0.13
CA VAL A 89 3.93 -17.70 0.68
C VAL A 89 2.56 -17.41 1.29
N SER A 90 1.47 -17.63 0.54
CA SER A 90 0.09 -17.44 1.02
C SER A 90 -0.23 -18.30 2.25
N GLY A 91 0.50 -19.39 2.47
CA GLY A 91 0.39 -20.21 3.68
C GLY A 91 0.94 -19.57 4.95
N GLY A 92 1.66 -18.44 4.86
CA GLY A 92 2.08 -17.61 6.00
C GLY A 92 3.19 -18.19 6.88
N ARG A 93 3.86 -19.26 6.44
CA ARG A 93 4.89 -19.99 7.22
C ARG A 93 6.32 -19.88 6.67
N THR A 94 6.51 -19.17 5.57
CA THR A 94 7.80 -19.10 4.85
C THR A 94 8.76 -18.04 5.38
N GLY A 95 8.26 -17.12 6.22
CA GLY A 95 8.99 -15.93 6.65
C GLY A 95 8.96 -14.77 5.65
N HIS A 96 8.51 -15.01 4.41
CA HIS A 96 8.34 -13.96 3.42
C HIS A 96 7.29 -12.93 3.85
N ALA A 97 7.50 -11.67 3.48
CA ALA A 97 6.45 -10.67 3.32
C ALA A 97 6.21 -10.44 1.84
N GLU A 98 4.95 -10.24 1.46
CA GLU A 98 4.63 -9.55 0.21
C GLU A 98 5.25 -8.16 0.25
N SER A 99 6.15 -7.92 -0.69
CA SER A 99 7.04 -6.77 -0.70
C SER A 99 7.10 -6.16 -2.10
N VAL A 100 7.51 -4.90 -2.19
CA VAL A 100 7.75 -4.21 -3.46
C VAL A 100 9.16 -3.68 -3.50
N GLU A 101 9.91 -4.06 -4.55
CA GLU A 101 11.19 -3.44 -4.91
C GLU A 101 10.91 -2.17 -5.72
N ILE A 102 11.28 -1.03 -5.15
CA ILE A 102 11.11 0.30 -5.73
C ILE A 102 12.47 0.79 -6.20
N LYS A 103 12.63 0.89 -7.52
CA LYS A 103 13.76 1.57 -8.14
C LYS A 103 13.40 3.03 -8.38
N TYR A 104 14.23 3.95 -7.87
CA TYR A 104 13.94 5.39 -7.93
C TYR A 104 15.17 6.22 -8.30
N ASP A 105 14.92 7.38 -8.90
CA ASP A 105 15.93 8.41 -9.17
C ASP A 105 16.04 9.33 -7.95
N PRO A 106 17.15 9.29 -7.18
CA PRO A 106 17.34 10.10 -5.98
C PRO A 106 17.40 11.60 -6.26
N LYS A 107 17.54 12.02 -7.53
CA LYS A 107 17.46 13.44 -7.93
C LYS A 107 16.02 13.95 -8.04
N LYS A 108 15.05 13.04 -8.13
CA LYS A 108 13.62 13.36 -8.28
C LYS A 108 12.82 13.07 -7.02
N ILE A 109 13.18 12.01 -6.30
CA ILE A 109 12.53 11.61 -5.04
C ILE A 109 13.57 11.02 -4.08
N SER A 110 13.52 11.43 -2.82
CA SER A 110 14.43 10.92 -1.79
C SER A 110 13.90 9.65 -1.13
N TYR A 111 14.79 8.92 -0.43
CA TYR A 111 14.39 7.74 0.34
C TYR A 111 13.40 8.11 1.45
N GLY A 112 13.64 9.22 2.14
CA GLY A 112 12.73 9.76 3.14
C GLY A 112 11.35 10.06 2.56
N LYS A 113 11.25 10.64 1.35
CA LYS A 113 9.96 10.87 0.71
C LYS A 113 9.23 9.56 0.37
N ILE A 114 9.95 8.53 -0.08
CA ILE A 114 9.39 7.18 -0.28
C ILE A 114 8.82 6.65 1.04
N LEU A 115 9.55 6.79 2.15
CA LEU A 115 9.05 6.39 3.47
C LEU A 115 7.85 7.22 3.94
N GLN A 116 7.82 8.52 3.65
CA GLN A 116 6.68 9.37 3.96
C GLN A 116 5.42 8.89 3.24
N ILE A 117 5.51 8.58 1.94
CA ILE A 117 4.38 8.02 1.17
C ILE A 117 3.99 6.64 1.74
N TYR A 118 4.98 5.79 2.05
CA TYR A 118 4.76 4.46 2.64
C TYR A 118 3.96 4.51 3.95
N PHE A 119 4.34 5.38 4.89
CA PHE A 119 3.64 5.50 6.17
C PHE A 119 2.32 6.27 6.08
N SER A 120 2.20 7.20 5.12
CA SER A 120 1.01 8.06 5.00
C SER A 120 -0.11 7.39 4.22
N VAL A 121 0.21 6.66 3.15
CA VAL A 121 -0.75 6.25 2.12
C VAL A 121 -0.87 4.74 1.95
N VAL A 122 0.24 4.00 2.08
CA VAL A 122 0.29 2.60 1.65
C VAL A 122 -0.45 1.67 2.63
N HIS A 123 -0.32 1.93 3.93
CA HIS A 123 -0.73 0.99 4.97
C HIS A 123 -0.78 1.64 6.37
N ASP A 124 -1.47 1.00 7.31
CA ASP A 124 -1.54 1.29 8.74
C ASP A 124 -0.37 0.56 9.40
N PRO A 125 0.67 1.30 9.81
CA PRO A 125 1.91 0.72 10.33
C PRO A 125 1.77 0.20 11.76
N THR A 126 0.58 0.30 12.36
CA THR A 126 0.30 -0.15 13.73
C THR A 126 -0.32 -1.56 13.79
N GLN A 127 -0.67 -2.12 12.63
CA GLN A 127 -1.26 -3.44 12.52
C GLN A 127 -0.19 -4.53 12.46
N LEU A 128 -0.13 -5.34 13.52
CA LEU A 128 0.83 -6.45 13.59
C LEU A 128 0.34 -7.63 12.73
N ASN A 129 1.16 -8.04 11.75
CA ASN A 129 0.94 -9.20 10.87
C ASN A 129 -0.44 -9.21 10.19
N ARG A 130 -0.90 -8.05 9.75
CA ARG A 130 -2.12 -7.89 8.95
C ARG A 130 -2.13 -6.53 8.27
N GLN A 131 -2.93 -6.41 7.21
CA GLN A 131 -3.40 -5.12 6.73
C GLN A 131 -4.85 -5.18 6.29
N GLY A 132 -5.72 -4.37 6.89
CA GLY A 132 -7.15 -4.38 6.62
C GLY A 132 -7.75 -5.81 6.72
N PRO A 133 -8.32 -6.36 5.63
CA PRO A 133 -8.86 -7.71 5.60
C PRO A 133 -7.80 -8.82 5.53
N ASP A 134 -6.55 -8.50 5.19
CA ASP A 134 -5.50 -9.49 4.94
C ASP A 134 -4.75 -9.82 6.23
N ILE A 135 -4.85 -11.07 6.69
CA ILE A 135 -4.28 -11.50 7.98
C ILE A 135 -3.19 -12.54 7.74
N GLY A 136 -2.00 -12.29 8.26
CA GLY A 136 -0.86 -13.20 8.15
C GLY A 136 0.48 -12.48 8.19
N THR A 137 1.53 -13.23 8.51
CA THR A 137 2.90 -12.68 8.59
C THR A 137 3.41 -12.18 7.23
N GLN A 138 2.84 -12.70 6.13
CA GLN A 138 3.12 -12.26 4.77
C GLN A 138 2.61 -10.84 4.49
N TYR A 139 1.63 -10.34 5.26
CA TYR A 139 1.06 -8.99 5.12
C TYR A 139 1.61 -8.00 6.14
N ARG A 140 2.68 -8.36 6.88
CA ARG A 140 3.28 -7.49 7.89
C ARG A 140 3.85 -6.22 7.27
N SER A 141 3.84 -5.15 8.06
CA SER A 141 4.64 -3.95 7.79
C SER A 141 6.13 -4.22 7.98
N ALA A 142 6.95 -4.00 6.95
CA ALA A 142 8.41 -4.11 7.03
C ALA A 142 9.14 -3.22 6.03
N ILE A 143 10.37 -2.84 6.37
CA ILE A 143 11.34 -2.14 5.52
C ILE A 143 12.60 -3.00 5.46
N PHE A 144 12.97 -3.43 4.25
CA PHE A 144 14.18 -4.21 4.00
C PHE A 144 15.25 -3.30 3.41
N THR A 145 16.23 -2.96 4.23
CA THR A 145 17.22 -1.90 3.94
C THR A 145 18.37 -2.44 3.11
N THR A 146 18.77 -1.70 2.07
CA THR A 146 19.92 -2.06 1.22
C THR A 146 21.25 -1.46 1.70
N SER A 147 21.20 -0.59 2.71
CA SER A 147 22.37 0.02 3.35
C SER A 147 22.11 0.42 4.81
N ASP A 148 23.18 0.64 5.57
CA ASP A 148 23.09 1.16 6.94
C ASP A 148 22.47 2.56 7.00
N GLU A 149 22.65 3.35 5.94
CA GLU A 149 22.04 4.68 5.83
C GLU A 149 20.52 4.60 5.71
N GLN A 150 20.00 3.70 4.87
CA GLN A 150 18.55 3.46 4.79
C GLN A 150 17.99 3.00 6.13
N LYS A 151 18.70 2.11 6.84
CA LYS A 151 18.32 1.67 8.17
C LYS A 151 18.22 2.83 9.15
N LYS A 152 19.25 3.68 9.21
CA LYS A 152 19.26 4.87 10.08
C LYS A 152 18.08 5.80 9.78
N VAL A 153 17.80 6.08 8.50
CA VAL A 153 16.69 6.96 8.10
C VAL A 153 15.33 6.35 8.47
N ALA A 154 15.14 5.05 8.21
CA ALA A 154 13.90 4.35 8.55
C ALA A 154 13.63 4.34 10.06
N GLU A 155 14.63 3.99 10.87
CA GLU A 155 14.53 3.98 12.33
C GLU A 155 14.28 5.38 12.90
N ALA A 156 15.01 6.39 12.42
CA ALA A 156 14.81 7.77 12.83
C ALA A 156 13.40 8.28 12.48
N TYR A 157 12.88 7.91 11.30
CA TYR A 157 11.56 8.35 10.89
C TYR A 157 10.44 7.66 11.68
N ILE A 158 10.56 6.35 11.96
CA ILE A 158 9.64 5.65 12.88
C ILE A 158 9.64 6.32 14.25
N ALA A 159 10.81 6.66 14.79
CA ALA A 159 10.92 7.37 16.07
C ALA A 159 10.24 8.75 16.02
N GLN A 160 10.45 9.51 14.94
CA GLN A 160 9.80 10.80 14.71
C GLN A 160 8.27 10.68 14.70
N LEU A 161 7.72 9.72 13.96
CA LEU A 161 6.27 9.52 13.83
C LEU A 161 5.64 9.06 15.14
N ASN A 162 6.29 8.15 15.87
CA ASN A 162 5.86 7.73 17.21
C ASN A 162 5.90 8.91 18.20
N GLY A 163 6.96 9.73 18.17
CA GLY A 163 7.08 10.92 19.01
C GLY A 163 6.01 11.98 18.71
N ALA A 164 5.67 12.15 17.43
CA ALA A 164 4.60 13.05 16.97
C ALA A 164 3.19 12.52 17.25
N LYS A 165 3.03 11.24 17.62
CA LYS A 165 1.74 10.58 17.92
C LYS A 165 0.70 10.75 16.82
N VAL A 166 1.14 10.73 15.56
CA VAL A 166 0.25 10.86 14.39
C VAL A 166 -0.59 9.60 14.15
N PHE A 167 -0.18 8.45 14.70
CA PHE A 167 -0.96 7.21 14.72
C PHE A 167 -1.51 6.94 16.13
N GLY A 168 -2.69 6.33 16.21
CA GLY A 168 -3.35 6.02 17.47
C GLY A 168 -2.66 4.92 18.31
N LYS A 169 -1.68 4.23 17.75
CA LYS A 169 -0.87 3.18 18.38
C LYS A 169 0.59 3.30 17.91
N ALA A 170 1.49 2.66 18.65
CA ALA A 170 2.89 2.58 18.24
C ALA A 170 3.04 1.84 16.90
N ILE A 171 3.94 2.34 16.05
CA ILE A 171 4.35 1.69 14.81
C ILE A 171 5.03 0.35 15.13
N VAL A 172 4.59 -0.72 14.46
CA VAL A 172 5.12 -2.09 14.59
C VAL A 172 5.92 -2.54 13.36
N THR A 173 6.19 -1.63 12.42
CA THR A 173 7.02 -1.87 11.23
C THR A 173 8.38 -2.44 11.61
N LYS A 174 8.74 -3.57 11.01
CA LYS A 174 10.08 -4.17 11.19
C LYS A 174 11.07 -3.51 10.26
N VAL A 175 12.25 -3.14 10.77
CA VAL A 175 13.39 -2.67 9.95
C VAL A 175 14.49 -3.72 10.02
N GLY A 176 14.96 -4.19 8.87
CA GLY A 176 16.02 -5.20 8.80
C GLY A 176 16.76 -5.15 7.47
N ALA A 177 17.96 -5.73 7.41
CA ALA A 177 18.73 -5.78 6.18
C ALA A 177 18.01 -6.64 5.12
N LEU A 178 18.09 -6.23 3.86
CA LEU A 178 17.63 -7.04 2.74
C LEU A 178 18.65 -8.16 2.47
N GLU A 179 18.29 -9.40 2.79
CA GLU A 179 19.10 -10.57 2.42
C GLU A 179 18.94 -10.91 0.93
N ALA A 180 17.69 -10.98 0.46
CA ALA A 180 17.34 -11.20 -0.93
C ALA A 180 15.91 -10.71 -1.21
N PHE A 181 15.66 -10.39 -2.48
CA PHE A 181 14.33 -10.11 -3.01
C PHE A 181 14.04 -11.10 -4.14
N TYR A 182 12.84 -11.68 -4.13
CA TYR A 182 12.40 -12.65 -5.13
C TYR A 182 11.17 -12.07 -5.87
N PRO A 183 11.30 -11.67 -7.14
CA PRO A 183 10.16 -11.16 -7.90
C PRO A 183 9.01 -12.18 -7.93
N ALA A 184 7.80 -11.71 -7.68
CA ALA A 184 6.59 -12.52 -7.82
C ALA A 184 6.33 -12.84 -9.29
N GLU A 185 5.49 -13.84 -9.49
CA GLU A 185 5.06 -14.32 -10.79
C GLU A 185 4.47 -13.19 -11.65
N ALA A 186 4.63 -13.32 -12.98
CA ALA A 186 4.26 -12.24 -13.91
C ALA A 186 2.79 -11.81 -13.80
N TYR A 187 1.90 -12.72 -13.41
CA TYR A 187 0.47 -12.44 -13.24
C TYR A 187 0.16 -11.57 -12.01
N HIS A 188 1.11 -11.35 -11.09
CA HIS A 188 0.97 -10.41 -9.98
C HIS A 188 1.49 -9.00 -10.30
N GLN A 189 2.23 -8.84 -11.40
CA GLN A 189 2.80 -7.55 -11.77
C GLN A 189 1.74 -6.68 -12.45
N ASP A 190 1.74 -5.39 -12.12
CA ASP A 190 0.81 -4.39 -12.65
C ASP A 190 -0.67 -4.72 -12.33
N TYR A 191 -0.96 -5.57 -11.35
CA TYR A 191 -2.28 -6.17 -11.15
C TYR A 191 -3.38 -5.14 -10.90
N LEU A 192 -3.15 -4.14 -10.04
CA LEU A 192 -4.08 -3.05 -9.78
C LEU A 192 -4.45 -2.32 -11.08
N THR A 193 -3.44 -2.00 -11.88
CA THR A 193 -3.58 -1.27 -13.15
C THR A 193 -4.35 -2.10 -14.19
N LEU A 194 -4.10 -3.41 -14.26
CA LEU A 194 -4.74 -4.31 -15.21
C LEU A 194 -6.15 -4.74 -14.79
N HIS A 195 -6.47 -4.64 -13.50
CA HIS A 195 -7.71 -5.14 -12.92
C HIS A 195 -8.41 -4.14 -11.97
N PRO A 196 -8.64 -2.87 -12.37
CA PRO A 196 -9.15 -1.83 -11.47
C PRO A 196 -10.58 -2.10 -10.99
N ASN A 197 -11.37 -2.86 -11.74
CA ASN A 197 -12.76 -3.20 -11.40
C ASN A 197 -12.88 -4.46 -10.53
N GLN A 198 -11.78 -5.14 -10.19
CA GLN A 198 -11.84 -6.25 -9.25
C GLN A 198 -12.29 -5.72 -7.88
N PRO A 199 -13.31 -6.32 -7.24
CA PRO A 199 -13.88 -5.78 -6.01
C PRO A 199 -12.84 -5.53 -4.90
N TYR A 200 -11.88 -6.45 -4.77
CA TYR A 200 -10.78 -6.30 -3.82
C TYR A 200 -9.93 -5.07 -4.12
N ILE A 201 -9.53 -4.87 -5.38
CA ILE A 201 -8.72 -3.71 -5.81
C ILE A 201 -9.50 -2.41 -5.63
N ALA A 202 -10.76 -2.37 -6.06
CA ALA A 202 -11.59 -1.19 -5.98
C ALA A 202 -11.83 -0.72 -4.54
N TYR A 203 -11.95 -1.67 -3.59
CA TYR A 203 -12.24 -1.37 -2.19
C TYR A 203 -10.99 -1.09 -1.36
N ASN A 204 -9.92 -1.87 -1.55
CA ASN A 204 -8.74 -1.82 -0.69
C ASN A 204 -7.58 -0.98 -1.27
N ASP A 205 -7.38 -1.00 -2.59
CA ASP A 205 -6.13 -0.53 -3.19
C ASP A 205 -6.27 0.75 -4.03
N LEU A 206 -7.34 0.91 -4.81
CA LEU A 206 -7.59 2.17 -5.55
C LEU A 206 -7.66 3.40 -4.63
N PRO A 207 -8.27 3.34 -3.43
CA PRO A 207 -8.25 4.47 -2.52
C PRO A 207 -6.84 4.93 -2.12
N LYS A 208 -5.85 4.03 -2.12
CA LYS A 208 -4.45 4.39 -1.82
C LYS A 208 -3.86 5.28 -2.92
N VAL A 209 -4.14 4.97 -4.19
CA VAL A 209 -3.72 5.82 -5.33
C VAL A 209 -4.40 7.19 -5.29
N GLU A 210 -5.69 7.23 -4.95
CA GLU A 210 -6.43 8.49 -4.75
C GLU A 210 -5.86 9.32 -3.59
N ASN A 211 -5.46 8.67 -2.49
CA ASN A 211 -4.83 9.32 -1.35
C ASN A 211 -3.43 9.85 -1.71
N LEU A 212 -2.65 9.13 -2.51
CA LEU A 212 -1.39 9.63 -3.08
C LEU A 212 -1.63 10.92 -3.87
N LYS A 213 -2.60 10.91 -4.79
CA LYS A 213 -2.96 12.08 -5.62
C LYS A 213 -3.38 13.29 -4.78
N LYS A 214 -4.11 13.06 -3.67
CA LYS A 214 -4.59 14.13 -2.78
C LYS A 214 -3.51 14.69 -1.87
N LEU A 215 -2.72 13.83 -1.22
CA LEU A 215 -1.78 14.23 -0.16
C LEU A 215 -0.37 14.54 -0.68
N PHE A 216 -0.02 13.97 -1.83
CA PHE A 216 1.31 14.09 -2.44
C PHE A 216 1.19 14.45 -3.93
N ALA A 217 0.36 15.44 -4.25
CA ALA A 217 0.08 15.85 -5.64
C ALA A 217 1.36 16.14 -6.45
N ASP A 218 2.37 16.76 -5.84
CA ASP A 218 3.67 17.05 -6.47
C ASP A 218 4.50 15.79 -6.77
N ASN A 219 4.19 14.68 -6.09
CA ASN A 219 4.82 13.38 -6.29
C ASN A 219 3.91 12.40 -7.04
N TYR A 220 2.75 12.81 -7.54
CA TYR A 220 1.82 11.93 -8.26
C TYR A 220 2.01 12.05 -9.78
N ILE A 221 1.94 10.91 -10.48
CA ILE A 221 1.84 10.85 -11.94
C ILE A 221 0.57 10.09 -12.35
N GLU A 222 -0.16 10.64 -13.33
CA GLU A 222 -1.41 10.03 -13.82
C GLU A 222 -1.15 8.72 -14.57
N LYS A 223 -0.07 8.65 -15.38
CA LYS A 223 0.31 7.44 -16.11
C LYS A 223 1.27 6.61 -15.24
N PRO A 224 0.92 5.38 -14.85
CA PRO A 224 1.78 4.55 -14.01
C PRO A 224 3.03 4.06 -14.76
N THR A 225 4.14 3.92 -14.04
CA THR A 225 5.36 3.27 -14.53
C THR A 225 5.25 1.76 -14.39
N LEU A 226 4.80 1.07 -15.46
CA LEU A 226 4.56 -0.38 -15.44
C LEU A 226 5.84 -1.21 -15.56
N VAL A 227 5.88 -2.34 -14.86
CA VAL A 227 7.04 -3.26 -14.84
C VAL A 227 7.39 -3.75 -16.24
N ASN A 228 6.37 -4.06 -17.04
CA ASN A 228 6.55 -4.60 -18.38
C ASN A 228 7.03 -3.55 -19.40
N ALA A 229 6.72 -2.27 -19.19
CA ALA A 229 7.21 -1.18 -20.04
C ALA A 229 8.71 -0.90 -19.80
N SER A 230 9.17 -1.04 -18.55
CA SER A 230 10.57 -0.83 -18.17
C SER A 230 11.54 -1.92 -18.67
N LYS A 231 11.03 -3.10 -19.07
CA LYS A 231 11.84 -4.14 -19.73
C LYS A 231 12.13 -3.83 -21.20
N ALA A 232 11.33 -2.99 -21.86
CA ALA A 232 11.48 -2.67 -23.28
C ALA A 232 12.52 -1.56 -23.54
N THR A 233 13.05 -0.93 -22.49
CA THR A 233 13.96 0.24 -22.58
C THR A 233 15.37 -0.03 -22.05
N ASN A 234 15.69 -1.26 -21.64
CA ASN A 234 17.03 -1.73 -21.27
C ASN A 234 17.55 -2.72 -22.32
#